data_AF-A0A4R6TZ10-F1
#
_entry.id   AF-A0A4R6TZ10-F1
#
_cell.length_a   1.000
_cell.length_b   1.000
_cell.length_c   1.000
_cell.angle_alpha   90.00
_cell.angle_beta   90.00
_cell.angle_gamma   90.00
#
_symmetry.space_group_name_H-M   'P 1'
#
loop_
_entity.id
_entity.type
_entity.pdbx_description
1 polymer ?
#
loop_
_entity_poly.entity_id
_entity_poly.type
_entity_poly.pdbx_seq_one_letter_code
_entity_poly.pdbx_strand_id
1 'polypeptide(L)' 'MTTGQMYHWTQRYQRADKQPEPTRTLSLSQIMDDMMAVHRIPMLSKPTYEQKHPQVMQMYRVVADARDFN' A
#
# COMPACT_ATOMS: atom_id res chain seq x y z
N MET A 1 8.89 0.36 9.33
CA MET A 1 7.44 0.35 9.67
C MET A 1 7.29 -0.32 11.02
N THR A 2 6.50 0.24 11.94
CA THR A 2 6.24 -0.44 13.23
C THR A 2 5.16 -1.51 13.07
N THR A 3 5.06 -2.43 14.03
CA THR A 3 3.99 -3.46 14.04
C THR A 3 2.59 -2.81 14.03
N GLY A 4 2.39 -1.72 14.77
CA GLY A 4 1.11 -1.00 14.78
C GLY A 4 0.77 -0.40 13.42
N GLN A 5 1.74 0.19 12.73
CA GLN A 5 1.54 0.70 11.37
C GLN A 5 1.22 -0.44 10.39
N MET A 6 1.94 -1.56 10.47
CA MET A 6 1.70 -2.73 9.63
C MET A 6 0.28 -3.28 9.83
N TYR A 7 -0.16 -3.42 11.08
CA TYR A 7 -1.53 -3.84 11.41
C TYR A 7 -2.58 -2.89 10.84
N HIS A 8 -2.38 -1.57 11.02
CA HIS A 8 -3.28 -0.56 10.48
C HIS A 8 -3.44 -0.66 8.95
N TRP A 9 -2.33 -0.77 8.21
CA TRP A 9 -2.38 -0.92 6.75
C TRP A 9 -3.04 -2.23 6.32
N THR A 10 -2.75 -3.33 7.02
CA THR A 10 -3.37 -4.63 6.74
C THR A 10 -4.88 -4.58 6.92
N GLN A 11 -5.37 -3.94 7.99
CA GLN A 11 -6.80 -3.78 8.24
C GLN A 11 -7.49 -2.92 7.16
N ARG A 12 -6.85 -1.84 6.71
CA ARG A 12 -7.37 -1.01 5.62
C ARG A 12 -7.45 -1.79 4.31
N TYR A 13 -6.37 -2.51 3.96
CA TYR A 13 -6.32 -3.36 2.78
C TYR A 13 -7.44 -4.42 2.78
N GLN A 14 -7.59 -5.18 3.86
CA GLN A 14 -8.62 -6.23 3.97
C GLN A 14 -10.04 -5.69 3.85
N ARG A 15 -10.29 -4.44 4.26
CA ARG A 15 -11.61 -3.80 4.09
C ARG A 15 -11.83 -3.35 2.66
N ALA A 16 -10.82 -2.76 2.02
CA ALA A 16 -10.89 -2.30 0.63
C ALA A 16 -11.08 -3.48 -0.33
N ASP A 17 -10.31 -4.55 -0.16
CA ASP A 17 -10.31 -5.71 -1.07
C ASP A 17 -11.64 -6.50 -1.07
N LYS A 18 -12.45 -6.35 -0.03
CA LYS A 18 -13.78 -6.97 0.08
C LYS A 18 -14.90 -6.14 -0.55
N GLN A 19 -14.62 -4.92 -1.02
CA GLN A 19 -15.63 -4.08 -1.64
C GLN A 19 -15.93 -4.55 -3.07
N PRO A 20 -17.13 -4.25 -3.60
CA PRO A 20 -17.40 -4.43 -5.03
C PRO A 20 -16.68 -3.36 -5.86
N GLU A 21 -16.43 -3.66 -7.12
CA GLU A 21 -15.98 -2.67 -8.10
C GLU A 21 -17.08 -1.63 -8.38
N PRO A 22 -16.74 -0.36 -8.67
CA PRO A 22 -15.37 0.20 -8.79
C PRO A 22 -14.76 0.67 -7.45
N THR A 23 -15.53 0.57 -6.36
CA THR A 23 -15.16 1.11 -5.04
C THR A 23 -13.90 0.45 -4.49
N ARG A 24 -13.73 -0.85 -4.74
CA ARG A 24 -12.51 -1.58 -4.37
C ARG A 24 -11.26 -0.96 -5.01
N THR A 25 -11.23 -0.79 -6.33
CA THR A 25 -10.10 -0.17 -7.04
C THR A 25 -9.80 1.25 -6.52
N LEU A 26 -10.85 2.05 -6.28
CA LEU A 26 -10.71 3.41 -5.73
C LEU A 26 -10.10 3.39 -4.32
N SER A 27 -10.59 2.51 -3.45
CA SER A 27 -10.09 2.37 -2.07
C SER A 27 -8.65 1.87 -2.03
N LEU A 28 -8.27 0.91 -2.89
CA LEU A 28 -6.90 0.43 -2.98
C LEU A 28 -5.95 1.54 -3.48
N SER A 29 -6.39 2.34 -4.46
CA SER A 29 -5.64 3.50 -4.94
C SER A 29 -5.42 4.54 -3.84
N GLN A 30 -6.45 4.86 -3.06
CA GLN A 30 -6.32 5.77 -1.91
C GLN A 30 -5.36 5.23 -0.84
N ILE A 31 -5.36 3.91 -0.59
CA ILE A 31 -4.40 3.31 0.34
C ILE A 31 -2.96 3.50 -0.16
N MET A 32 -2.72 3.32 -1.46
CA MET A 32 -1.41 3.57 -2.07
C MET A 32 -0.98 5.03 -1.87
N ASP A 33 -1.84 5.99 -2.20
CA ASP A 33 -1.55 7.42 -2.05
C ASP A 33 -1.22 7.80 -0.60
N ASP A 34 -2.01 7.31 0.35
CA ASP A 34 -1.77 7.55 1.77
C ASP A 34 -0.44 6.93 2.22
N MET A 35 -0.09 5.73 1.76
CA MET A 35 1.19 5.09 2.06
C MET A 35 2.36 5.89 1.49
N MET A 36 2.23 6.42 0.27
CA MET A 36 3.26 7.28 -0.32
C MET A 36 3.48 8.53 0.52
N ALA A 37 2.39 9.20 0.94
CA ALA A 37 2.47 10.40 1.75
C ALA A 37 3.08 10.12 3.14
N VAL A 38 2.57 9.11 3.85
CA VAL A 38 2.98 8.80 5.23
C VAL A 38 4.43 8.32 5.32
N HIS A 39 4.82 7.41 4.42
CA HIS A 39 6.18 6.84 4.44
C HIS A 39 7.17 7.57 3.53
N ARG A 40 6.72 8.61 2.82
CA ARG A 40 7.51 9.37 1.84
C ARG A 40 8.09 8.45 0.77
N ILE A 41 7.27 7.53 0.26
CA ILE A 41 7.68 6.63 -0.83
C ILE A 41 7.98 7.51 -2.06
N PRO A 42 9.19 7.42 -2.63
CA PRO A 42 9.52 8.19 -3.82
C PRO A 42 8.64 7.78 -5.00
N MET A 43 8.15 8.78 -5.75
CA MET A 43 7.33 8.55 -6.94
C MET A 43 8.06 7.76 -8.05
N LEU A 44 9.39 7.89 -8.12
CA LEU A 44 10.26 7.11 -8.99
C LEU A 44 11.01 6.07 -8.17
N SER A 45 11.27 4.88 -8.74
CA SER A 45 12.04 3.84 -8.06
C SER A 45 13.38 4.39 -7.58
N LYS A 46 13.66 4.16 -6.31
CA LYS A 46 14.93 4.53 -5.65
C LYS A 46 15.44 3.32 -4.87
N PRO A 47 16.39 2.54 -5.41
CA PRO A 47 16.88 1.32 -4.78
C PRO A 47 17.34 1.52 -3.34
N THR A 48 17.94 2.66 -3.04
CA THR A 48 18.41 3.03 -1.69
C THR A 48 17.27 3.20 -0.69
N TYR A 49 16.09 3.69 -1.13
CA TYR A 49 14.90 3.76 -0.29
C TYR A 49 14.31 2.37 -0.08
N GLU A 50 14.19 1.59 -1.15
CA GLU A 50 13.61 0.24 -1.09
C GLU A 50 14.40 -0.68 -0.14
N GLN A 51 15.74 -0.62 -0.19
CA GLN A 51 16.62 -1.38 0.71
C GLN A 51 16.49 -0.96 2.18
N LYS A 52 16.27 0.33 2.44
CA LYS A 52 16.09 0.86 3.80
C LYS A 52 14.69 0.61 4.37
N HIS A 53 13.69 0.47 3.50
CA HIS A 53 12.29 0.33 3.89
C HIS A 53 11.60 -0.89 3.25
N PRO A 54 12.18 -2.10 3.37
CA PRO A 54 11.70 -3.28 2.65
C PRO A 54 10.24 -3.63 3.01
N GLN A 55 9.86 -3.47 4.27
CA GLN A 55 8.50 -3.77 4.75
C GLN A 55 7.45 -2.80 4.21
N VAL A 56 7.81 -1.52 4.05
CA VAL A 56 6.91 -0.50 3.48
C VAL A 56 6.67 -0.82 2.00
N MET A 57 7.75 -1.09 1.26
CA MET A 57 7.66 -1.44 -0.15
C MET A 57 6.95 -2.76 -0.39
N GLN A 58 7.15 -3.77 0.46
CA GLN A 58 6.41 -5.02 0.38
C GLN A 58 4.90 -4.79 0.53
N MET A 59 4.49 -4.04 1.55
CA MET A 59 3.07 -3.73 1.75
C MET A 59 2.50 -2.91 0.59
N TYR A 60 3.25 -1.91 0.11
CA TYR A 60 2.83 -1.08 -1.03
C TYR A 60 2.62 -1.92 -2.29
N ARG A 61 3.53 -2.85 -2.58
CA ARG A 61 3.43 -3.79 -3.71
C ARG A 61 2.21 -4.70 -3.58
N VAL A 62 1.94 -5.26 -2.40
CA VAL A 62 0.73 -6.09 -2.18
C VAL A 62 -0.55 -5.33 -2.51
N VAL A 63 -0.65 -4.05 -2.10
CA VAL A 63 -1.83 -3.22 -2.42
C VAL A 63 -1.89 -2.91 -3.92
N ALA A 64 -0.75 -2.59 -4.55
CA ALA A 64 -0.67 -2.31 -5.98
C ALA A 64 -1.07 -3.53 -6.82
N ASP A 65 -0.52 -4.70 -6.50
CA ASP A 65 -0.81 -5.95 -7.19
C ASP A 65 -2.30 -6.31 -7.06
N ALA A 66 -2.87 -6.14 -5.87
CA ALA A 66 -4.31 -6.37 -5.66
C ALA A 66 -5.17 -5.44 -6.53
N ARG A 67 -4.80 -4.16 -6.68
CA ARG A 67 -5.55 -3.21 -7.52
C ARG A 67 -5.51 -3.59 -9.00
N ASP A 68 -4.36 -4.07 -9.49
CA ASP A 68 -4.13 -4.25 -10.93
C ASP A 68 -4.53 -5.65 -11.44
N PHE A 69 -4.61 -6.67 -10.58
CA PHE A 69 -4.75 -8.07 -11.00
C PHE A 69 -5.98 -8.83 -10.47
N ASN A 70 -6.92 -8.17 -9.78
CA ASN A 70 -8.18 -8.76 -9.28
C ASN A 70 -9.37 -7.90 -9.70
#